data_AF-A0A2M8QYB3-F1
#
_entry.id   AF-A0A2M8QYB3-F1
#
_cell.length_a   1.000
_cell.length_b   1.000
_cell.length_c   1.000
_cell.angle_alpha   90.00
_cell.angle_beta   90.00
_cell.angle_gamma   90.00
#
_symmetry.space_group_name_H-M   'P 1'
#
loop_
_entity.id
_entity.type
_entity.pdbx_description
1 polymer ?
#
loop_
_entity_poly.entity_id
_entity_poly.type
_entity_poly.pdbx_seq_one_letter_code
_entity_poly.pdbx_strand_id
1 'polypeptide(L)'
;MRHGTKLWLAGAVVVCAAVSSVQWSEADGLSFSIQSAEARVGRPATPASVAGVARRTTRRAVVGGAAVGAAAAGAAVAAPTCARVLVNGVWVCR
;
A
#
# COMPACT_ATOMS: atom_id res chain seq x y z
N MET A 1 4.08 -38.88 -32.12
CA MET A 1 4.10 -38.06 -30.87
C MET A 1 2.75 -37.45 -30.48
N ARG A 2 1.85 -37.09 -31.42
CA ARG A 2 0.57 -36.41 -31.10
C ARG A 2 -0.46 -37.23 -30.30
N HIS A 3 -0.42 -38.56 -30.37
CA HIS A 3 -1.36 -39.43 -29.64
C HIS A 3 -1.04 -39.52 -28.14
N GLY A 4 0.24 -39.47 -27.75
CA GLY A 4 0.66 -39.51 -26.35
C GLY A 4 0.24 -38.27 -25.55
N THR A 5 0.31 -37.09 -26.16
CA THR A 5 -0.10 -35.83 -25.51
C THR A 5 -1.61 -35.81 -25.21
N LYS A 6 -2.44 -36.38 -26.09
CA LYS A 6 -3.89 -36.46 -25.87
C LYS A 6 -4.24 -37.37 -24.68
N LEU A 7 -3.54 -38.50 -24.54
CA LEU A 7 -3.71 -39.41 -23.41
C LEU A 7 -3.30 -38.77 -22.08
N TRP A 8 -2.21 -37.99 -22.08
CA TRP A 8 -1.76 -37.24 -20.91
C TRP A 8 -2.76 -36.17 -20.46
N LEU A 9 -3.31 -35.41 -21.41
CA LEU A 9 -4.33 -34.40 -21.10
C LEU A 9 -5.61 -35.03 -20.55
N ALA A 10 -6.06 -36.14 -21.13
CA ALA A 10 -7.23 -36.87 -20.65
C ALA A 10 -7.01 -37.38 -19.20
N GLY A 11 -5.83 -37.94 -18.92
CA GLY A 11 -5.48 -38.39 -17.56
C GLY A 11 -5.47 -37.25 -16.54
N ALA A 12 -4.90 -36.10 -16.89
CA ALA A 12 -4.85 -34.93 -16.00
C ALA A 12 -6.25 -34.40 -15.65
N VAL A 13 -7.16 -34.35 -16.63
CA VAL A 13 -8.55 -33.91 -16.41
C VAL A 13 -9.29 -34.86 -15.47
N VAL A 14 -9.13 -36.18 -15.65
CA VAL A 14 -9.77 -37.19 -14.80
C VAL A 14 -9.27 -37.08 -13.36
N VAL A 15 -7.96 -36.89 -13.15
CA VAL A 15 -7.38 -36.71 -11.81
C VAL A 15 -7.87 -35.43 -11.16
N CYS A 16 -7.89 -34.30 -11.87
CA CYS A 16 -8.43 -33.05 -11.32
C CYS A 16 -9.91 -33.16 -10.95
N ALA A 17 -10.72 -33.81 -11.79
CA ALA A 17 -12.14 -34.02 -11.52
C ALA A 17 -12.38 -34.94 -10.32
N ALA A 18 -11.55 -35.97 -10.14
CA ALA A 18 -11.64 -36.89 -9.00
C ALA A 18 -11.27 -36.25 -7.66
N VAL A 19 -10.40 -35.23 -7.67
CA VAL A 19 -9.97 -34.50 -6.46
C VAL A 19 -10.92 -33.33 -6.14
N SER A 20 -11.61 -32.77 -7.13
CA SER A 20 -12.56 -31.68 -6.93
C SER A 20 -13.95 -32.19 -6.57
N SER A 21 -14.28 -32.27 -5.29
CA SER A 21 -15.67 -32.39 -4.82
C SER A 21 -16.35 -31.03 -4.88
N VAL A 22 -16.86 -30.66 -6.06
CA VAL A 22 -17.74 -29.49 -6.22
C VAL A 22 -19.12 -29.86 -5.68
N GLN A 23 -19.30 -29.79 -4.36
CA GLN A 23 -20.61 -29.99 -3.74
C GLN A 23 -21.37 -28.66 -3.80
N TRP A 24 -22.30 -28.56 -4.74
CA TRP A 24 -23.24 -27.43 -4.82
C TRP A 24 -24.34 -27.64 -3.78
N SER A 25 -24.41 -26.74 -2.79
CA SER A 25 -25.44 -26.76 -1.75
C SER A 25 -26.38 -25.59 -1.97
N GLU A 26 -27.67 -25.87 -2.12
CA GLU A 26 -28.72 -24.89 -2.45
C GLU A 26 -28.87 -23.79 -1.38
N ALA A 27 -28.32 -24.02 -0.18
CA ALA A 27 -28.33 -23.09 0.95
C ALA A 27 -27.13 -22.11 1.02
N ASP A 28 -25.96 -22.48 0.49
CA ASP A 28 -24.69 -21.75 0.72
C ASP A 28 -23.80 -21.57 -0.54
N GLY A 29 -24.27 -22.00 -1.72
CA GLY A 29 -23.55 -21.81 -2.99
C GLY A 29 -22.33 -22.73 -3.18
N LEU A 30 -21.39 -22.30 -4.04
CA LEU A 30 -20.17 -23.04 -4.39
C LEU A 30 -19.20 -23.11 -3.20
N SER A 31 -19.31 -24.15 -2.39
CA SER A 31 -18.38 -24.42 -1.28
C SER A 31 -17.11 -25.09 -1.80
N PHE A 32 -16.15 -24.28 -2.26
CA PHE A 32 -14.75 -24.69 -2.23
C PHE A 32 -14.29 -24.65 -0.77
N SER A 33 -13.40 -25.56 -0.36
CA SER A 33 -12.72 -25.53 0.94
C SER A 33 -11.87 -24.25 1.09
N ILE A 34 -12.52 -23.11 1.25
CA ILE A 34 -11.96 -21.84 1.65
C ILE A 34 -12.62 -21.58 2.99
N GLN A 35 -11.90 -21.94 4.06
CA GLN A 35 -12.27 -21.59 5.42
C GLN A 35 -12.70 -20.12 5.44
N SER A 36 -13.87 -19.86 6.02
CA SER A 36 -14.41 -18.51 6.24
C SER A 36 -13.29 -17.54 6.65
N ALA A 37 -13.04 -16.53 5.81
CA ALA A 37 -12.00 -15.54 6.05
C ALA A 37 -12.50 -14.53 7.10
N GLU A 38 -12.36 -14.86 8.38
CA GLU A 38 -12.65 -13.93 9.46
C GLU A 38 -11.64 -12.76 9.40
N ALA A 39 -12.05 -11.64 8.79
CA ALA A 39 -11.23 -10.45 8.69
C ALA A 39 -11.14 -9.75 10.06
N ARG A 40 -10.23 -10.22 10.91
CA ARG A 40 -9.95 -9.58 12.21
C ARG A 40 -9.37 -8.18 12.02
N VAL A 41 -10.23 -7.18 12.21
CA VAL A 41 -9.86 -5.76 12.31
C VAL A 41 -8.99 -5.56 13.55
N GLY A 42 -7.85 -4.89 13.40
CA GLY A 42 -7.00 -4.48 14.54
C GLY A 42 -5.78 -5.36 14.84
N ARG A 43 -5.62 -6.53 14.21
CA ARG A 43 -4.36 -7.31 14.34
C ARG A 43 -3.18 -6.42 13.91
N PRO A 44 -2.03 -6.42 14.62
CA PRO A 44 -0.93 -5.47 14.42
C PRO A 44 -0.31 -5.39 13.00
N ALA A 45 -0.74 -6.24 12.07
CA ALA A 45 -0.36 -6.24 10.66
C ALA A 45 -1.55 -6.16 9.68
N THR A 46 -2.76 -5.82 10.14
CA THR A 46 -3.92 -5.58 9.24
C THR A 46 -4.05 -4.10 8.90
N PRO A 47 -4.66 -3.76 7.75
CA PRO A 47 -4.77 -2.38 7.26
C PRO A 47 -5.36 -1.40 8.28
N ALA A 48 -6.27 -1.88 9.13
CA ALA A 48 -7.00 -1.12 10.14
C ALA A 48 -6.38 -1.16 11.56
N SER A 49 -5.08 -1.48 11.71
CA SER A 49 -4.42 -1.46 13.02
C SER A 49 -4.01 -0.04 13.44
N VAL A 50 -4.51 0.43 14.59
CA VAL A 50 -4.16 1.74 15.19
C VAL A 50 -2.66 1.86 15.44
N ALA A 51 -2.02 0.81 15.96
CA ALA A 51 -0.56 0.79 16.16
C ALA A 51 0.20 0.93 14.83
N GLY A 52 -0.29 0.29 13.76
CA GLY A 52 0.29 0.41 12.42
C GLY A 52 0.06 1.78 11.78
N VAL A 53 -1.07 2.44 12.06
CA VAL A 53 -1.33 3.82 11.64
C VAL A 53 -0.39 4.77 12.38
N ALA A 54 -0.29 4.67 13.70
CA ALA A 54 0.59 5.53 14.52
C ALA A 54 2.06 5.48 14.04
N ARG A 55 2.58 4.28 13.75
CA ARG A 55 3.95 4.15 13.21
C ARG A 55 4.11 4.83 11.84
N ARG A 56 3.12 4.69 10.95
CA ARG A 56 3.14 5.30 9.60
C ARG A 56 3.01 6.82 9.66
N THR A 57 2.14 7.34 10.53
CA THR A 57 1.98 8.80 10.71
C THR A 57 3.24 9.39 11.32
N THR A 58 3.82 8.79 12.37
CA THR A 58 5.09 9.27 12.95
C THR A 58 6.21 9.29 11.93
N ARG A 59 6.39 8.23 11.12
CA ARG A 59 7.41 8.22 10.07
C ARG A 59 7.20 9.34 9.05
N ARG A 60 5.97 9.55 8.58
CA ARG A 60 5.63 10.63 7.64
C ARG A 60 5.84 12.01 8.24
N ALA A 61 5.46 12.21 9.50
CA ALA A 61 5.65 13.47 10.22
C ALA A 61 7.13 13.80 10.42
N VAL A 62 7.96 12.81 10.76
CA VAL A 62 9.41 12.99 10.90
C VAL A 62 10.04 13.34 9.56
N VAL A 63 9.73 12.59 8.49
CA VAL A 63 10.30 12.85 7.15
C VAL A 63 9.82 14.19 6.59
N GLY A 64 8.51 14.49 6.69
CA GLY A 64 7.94 15.75 6.25
C GLY A 64 8.45 16.94 7.07
N GLY A 65 8.52 16.80 8.40
CA GLY A 65 9.06 17.81 9.31
C GLY A 65 10.53 18.10 9.06
N ALA A 66 11.34 17.07 8.79
CA ALA A 66 12.75 17.24 8.42
C ALA A 66 12.90 17.98 7.09
N ALA A 67 12.08 17.66 6.07
CA ALA A 67 12.11 18.36 4.79
C ALA A 67 11.71 19.84 4.92
N VAL A 68 10.65 20.13 5.69
CA VAL A 68 10.20 21.51 5.95
C VAL A 68 11.24 22.27 6.77
N GLY A 69 11.81 21.64 7.80
CA GLY A 69 12.87 22.22 8.62
C GLY A 69 14.14 22.54 7.81
N ALA A 70 14.55 21.64 6.93
CA ALA A 70 15.67 21.86 6.02
C ALA A 70 15.40 22.99 5.03
N ALA A 71 14.18 23.06 4.47
CA ALA A 71 13.78 24.15 3.58
C ALA A 71 13.76 25.50 4.32
N ALA A 72 13.24 25.55 5.54
CA ALA A 72 13.22 26.75 6.37
C ALA A 72 14.65 27.20 6.76
N ALA A 73 15.52 26.25 7.14
CA ALA A 73 16.92 26.54 7.43
C ALA A 73 17.66 27.06 6.17
N GLY A 74 17.44 26.44 5.02
CA GLY A 74 18.00 26.92 3.74
C GLY A 74 17.49 28.32 3.37
N ALA A 75 16.21 28.59 3.58
CA ALA A 75 15.62 29.92 3.36
C ALA A 75 16.18 30.97 4.32
N ALA A 76 16.42 30.62 5.59
CA ALA A 76 17.03 31.51 6.57
C ALA A 76 18.50 31.84 6.22
N VAL A 77 19.25 30.87 5.68
CA VAL A 77 20.63 31.07 5.22
C VAL A 77 20.69 31.94 3.96
N ALA A 78 19.70 31.81 3.07
CA ALA A 78 19.60 32.61 1.84
C ALA A 78 18.89 33.96 2.04
N ALA A 79 18.31 34.21 3.22
CA ALA A 79 17.61 35.44 3.50
C ALA A 79 18.59 36.62 3.57
N PRO A 80 18.28 37.76 2.94
CA PRO A 80 19.08 38.97 3.08
C PRO A 80 19.06 39.42 4.55
N THR A 81 20.22 39.81 5.08
CA THR A 81 20.39 40.29 6.47
C THR A 81 19.78 41.67 6.72
N CYS A 82 19.26 42.31 5.68
CA CYS A 82 18.63 43.62 5.69
C CYS A 82 17.17 43.52 5.20
N ALA A 83 16.30 44.38 5.73
CA ALA A 83 14.94 44.50 5.22
C ALA A 83 15.01 45.17 3.84
N ARG A 84 14.59 44.45 2.80
CA ARG A 84 14.51 45.01 1.44
C ARG A 84 13.22 45.80 1.29
N VAL A 85 13.33 47.11 1.14
CA VAL A 85 12.19 48.01 0.91
C VAL A 85 12.31 48.60 -0.49
N LEU A 86 11.22 48.59 -1.25
CA LEU A 86 11.17 49.17 -2.59
C LEU A 86 10.85 50.68 -2.48
N VAL A 87 11.77 51.53 -2.90
CA VAL A 87 11.61 53.00 -2.88
C VAL A 87 11.88 53.55 -4.29
N ASN A 88 10.90 54.22 -4.89
CA ASN A 88 11.01 54.80 -6.24
C ASN A 88 11.55 53.82 -7.31
N GLY A 89 11.16 52.55 -7.22
CA GLY A 89 11.58 51.49 -8.16
C GLY A 89 12.94 50.85 -7.88
N VAL A 90 13.65 51.26 -6.82
CA VAL A 90 14.94 50.70 -6.42
C VAL A 90 14.81 49.94 -5.09
N TRP A 91 15.43 48.77 -4.98
CA TRP A 91 15.49 48.02 -3.72
C TRP A 91 16.56 48.63 -2.81
N VAL A 92 16.15 49.06 -1.62
CA VAL A 92 17.04 49.62 -0.60
C VAL A 92 17.08 48.66 0.59
N CYS A 93 18.29 48.39 1.10
CA CYS A 93 18.49 47.63 2.33
C CYS A 93 18.46 48.56 3.54
N ARG A 94 17.59 48.25 4.51
CA ARG A 94 17.44 48.96 5.79
C ARG A 94 17.62 48.02 6.97
#